data_AF-A0A2D7S6Z7-F1
#
_entry.id   AF-A0A2D7S6Z7-F1
#
_cell.length_a   1.000
_cell.length_b   1.000
_cell.length_c   1.000
_cell.angle_alpha   90.00
_cell.angle_beta   90.00
_cell.angle_gamma   90.00
#
_symmetry.space_group_name_H-M   'P 1'
#
loop_
_entity.id
_entity.type
_entity.pdbx_description
1 polymer ?
#
loop_
_entity_poly.entity_id
_entity_poly.type
_entity_poly.pdbx_seq_one_letter_code
_entity_poly.pdbx_strand_id
1 'polypeptide(L)'
;MGAKNSEDGINVTQFGIPLAFILGILGMFYHAYRDDKMAFSVMSLFIMTGYAIIIYLNQDDPQPRERDYSYVGSFFAFSVWIGVGTAAISEWITKYVKDGDLSKRLISLAVVLQIIFVPLVMANSNYHSHSRSGNFVAWDYSYNLLQSCGPNGVIFTNGDNDTFPLWYLQEVEKVRTDVAVVNLSLLNTPWYIKQWRDKRPKETSFITLSDLQIDRLTSSLQRWEKQKVQVPVYNDPKNDKGYIEWEMRPTYQGQALRVQDMMIMRIINDASWRIPIYFAVTVSQQNRIGLDKYLDMQGLTFQLKSHKTKPVDIESMYANLMTDIGPKSWYTDFDHSVFYNKVEDSNHWSREYQPGYMFRNLGNERIYYNKQTKRLLQNYRSAYVQLAFTLYMDYQKKNNKKKDRSEQELADLKEKIVLILDKMEEKIPTNTIPIQSEDLHHQVARIYGDLGETESMKEIMETLIARDNGKPLNKVDYANTFYRELNDTELAISILEDMRLTYLQLESMVRSRGFGNNTVRKGEWARWEKAYSEIISSLIFIYRETNKLEEAEILLSDWVIRYPQDNNAAEILEKIRSEG
;
A
#
# COMPACT_ATOMS: atom_id res chain seq x y z
N MET A 1 2.19 12.16 0.24
CA MET A 1 0.88 11.52 0.48
C MET A 1 0.55 11.70 1.94
N GLY A 2 -0.16 12.80 2.25
CA GLY A 2 -0.70 13.12 3.58
C GLY A 2 -1.59 12.01 4.09
N ALA A 3 -1.51 11.66 5.38
CA ALA A 3 -2.69 11.12 6.04
C ALA A 3 -3.79 12.19 5.91
N LYS A 4 -5.04 11.78 5.71
CA LYS A 4 -6.15 12.76 5.76
C LYS A 4 -6.28 13.23 7.20
N ASN A 5 -6.75 14.45 7.46
CA ASN A 5 -7.08 14.93 8.82
C ASN A 5 -8.07 14.01 9.59
N SER A 6 -8.77 13.11 8.90
CA SER A 6 -9.64 12.10 9.50
C SER A 6 -8.91 10.82 9.95
N GLU A 7 -7.64 10.65 9.56
CA GLU A 7 -6.78 9.51 9.93
C GLU A 7 -5.83 9.85 11.09
N ASP A 8 -5.61 11.14 11.37
CA ASP A 8 -4.82 11.66 12.50
C ASP A 8 -5.74 12.21 13.61
N GLY A 9 -6.60 11.33 14.14
CA GLY A 9 -7.46 11.65 15.28
C GLY A 9 -6.96 11.02 16.56
N ILE A 10 -6.79 11.81 17.63
CA ILE A 10 -6.63 11.25 18.99
C ILE A 10 -7.97 10.60 19.37
N ASN A 11 -8.00 9.27 19.42
CA ASN A 11 -9.15 8.57 19.95
C ASN A 11 -9.13 8.60 21.48
N VAL A 12 -9.73 9.63 22.08
CA VAL A 12 -9.81 9.80 23.54
C VAL A 12 -10.55 8.65 24.25
N THR A 13 -11.34 7.85 23.53
CA THR A 13 -12.06 6.68 24.06
C THR A 13 -11.34 5.35 23.82
N GLN A 14 -10.13 5.36 23.25
CA GLN A 14 -9.31 4.15 23.01
C GLN A 14 -9.10 3.29 24.27
N PHE A 15 -9.05 3.94 25.43
CA PHE A 15 -8.89 3.29 26.74
C PHE A 15 -10.19 3.28 27.56
N GLY A 16 -11.34 3.54 26.92
CA GLY A 16 -12.61 3.79 27.60
C GLY A 16 -12.58 5.14 28.33
N ILE A 17 -12.19 5.12 29.61
CA ILE A 17 -11.90 6.33 30.39
C ILE A 17 -10.38 6.53 30.37
N PRO A 18 -9.86 7.67 29.86
CA PRO A 18 -8.42 7.92 29.77
C PRO A 18 -7.83 8.27 31.15
N LEU A 19 -7.86 7.31 32.07
CA LEU A 19 -7.57 7.51 33.50
C LEU A 19 -6.14 8.02 33.73
N ALA A 20 -5.16 7.48 33.01
CA ALA A 20 -3.77 7.96 33.06
C ALA A 20 -3.68 9.44 32.68
N PHE A 21 -4.36 9.86 31.62
CA PHE A 21 -4.38 11.26 31.18
C PHE A 21 -5.05 12.15 32.22
N ILE A 22 -6.20 11.74 32.76
CA ILE A 22 -6.93 12.49 33.80
C ILE A 22 -6.08 12.64 35.07
N LEU A 23 -5.45 11.57 35.54
CA LEU A 23 -4.54 11.59 36.70
C LEU A 23 -3.34 12.50 36.45
N GLY A 24 -2.76 12.47 35.25
CA GLY A 24 -1.67 13.35 34.85
C GLY A 24 -2.06 14.82 34.88
N ILE A 25 -3.23 15.19 34.32
CA ILE A 25 -3.72 16.57 34.36
C ILE A 25 -4.02 17.02 35.79
N LEU A 26 -4.70 16.18 36.58
CA LEU A 26 -4.99 16.45 37.99
C LEU A 26 -3.70 16.66 38.78
N GLY A 27 -2.73 15.77 38.62
CA GLY A 27 -1.45 15.84 39.28
C GLY A 27 -0.62 17.03 38.86
N MET A 28 -0.69 17.45 37.59
CA MET A 28 -0.04 18.66 37.10
C MET A 28 -0.54 19.91 37.83
N PHE A 29 -1.86 20.10 37.94
CA PHE A 29 -2.44 21.23 38.66
C PHE A 29 -2.20 21.14 40.17
N TYR A 30 -2.34 19.96 40.75
CA TYR A 30 -2.11 19.75 42.18
C TYR A 30 -0.64 19.97 42.56
N HIS A 31 0.30 19.51 41.74
CA HIS A 31 1.74 19.78 41.91
C HIS A 31 1.99 21.30 41.90
N ALA A 32 1.45 22.02 40.92
CA ALA A 32 1.62 23.48 40.82
C ALA A 32 1.01 24.24 42.01
N TYR A 33 -0.10 23.74 42.59
CA TYR A 33 -0.70 24.34 43.77
C TYR A 33 0.12 24.10 45.05
N ARG A 34 0.78 22.95 45.17
CA ARG A 34 1.53 22.54 46.38
C ARG A 34 2.98 22.99 46.39
N ASP A 35 3.65 22.90 45.25
CA ASP A 35 5.07 23.23 45.07
C ASP A 35 5.28 23.75 43.65
N ASP A 36 5.12 25.06 43.50
CA ASP A 36 5.25 25.76 42.23
C ASP A 36 6.65 25.65 41.63
N LYS A 37 7.70 25.63 42.47
CA LYS A 37 9.10 25.54 42.02
C LYS A 37 9.44 24.18 41.43
N MET A 38 9.04 23.09 42.09
CA MET A 38 9.21 21.74 41.55
C MET A 38 8.30 21.48 40.36
N ALA A 39 7.06 21.98 40.41
CA ALA A 39 6.14 21.88 39.28
C ALA A 39 6.68 22.59 38.04
N PHE A 40 7.28 23.77 38.21
CA PHE A 40 7.94 24.51 37.13
C PHE A 40 9.10 23.72 36.53
N SER A 41 9.88 23.01 37.37
CA SER A 41 11.00 22.18 36.91
C SER A 41 10.52 21.00 36.05
N VAL A 42 9.49 20.26 36.49
CA VAL A 42 8.89 19.16 35.73
C VAL A 42 8.19 19.66 34.46
N MET A 43 7.50 20.79 34.54
CA MET A 43 6.87 21.45 33.39
C MET A 43 7.92 21.85 32.34
N SER A 44 9.04 22.42 32.78
CA SER A 44 10.16 22.76 31.89
C SER A 44 10.70 21.53 31.17
N LEU A 45 10.89 20.42 31.89
CA LEU A 45 11.27 19.14 31.28
C LEU A 45 10.25 18.68 30.24
N PHE A 46 8.96 18.69 30.58
CA PHE A 46 7.87 18.30 29.68
C PHE A 46 7.83 19.14 28.40
N ILE A 47 7.94 20.46 28.52
CA ILE A 47 7.93 21.37 27.37
C ILE A 47 9.19 21.18 26.52
N MET A 48 10.37 21.13 27.14
CA MET A 48 11.65 21.04 26.42
C MET A 48 11.84 19.70 25.72
N THR A 49 11.30 18.61 26.27
CA THR A 49 11.39 17.25 25.69
C THR A 49 10.14 16.82 24.92
N GLY A 50 9.18 17.73 24.76
CA GLY A 50 7.95 17.53 24.00
C GLY A 50 7.81 18.63 22.95
N TYR A 51 7.07 19.67 23.27
CA TYR A 51 6.73 20.76 22.35
C TYR A 51 7.94 21.48 21.74
N ALA A 52 9.03 21.69 22.50
CA ALA A 52 10.22 22.34 21.95
C ALA A 52 10.89 21.48 20.88
N ILE A 53 10.90 20.15 21.02
CA ILE A 53 11.41 19.24 19.99
C ILE A 53 10.55 19.32 18.73
N ILE A 54 9.22 19.41 18.86
CA ILE A 54 8.31 19.57 17.72
C ILE A 54 8.65 20.84 16.93
N ILE A 55 8.78 21.98 17.64
CA ILE A 55 9.13 23.27 17.03
C ILE A 55 10.52 23.23 16.41
N TYR A 56 11.50 22.68 17.13
CA TYR A 56 12.89 22.62 16.70
C TYR A 56 13.08 21.76 15.46
N LEU A 57 12.46 20.57 15.43
CA LEU A 57 12.54 19.66 14.29
C LEU A 57 11.70 20.14 13.12
N ASN A 58 10.69 21.00 13.37
CA ASN A 58 9.75 21.51 12.38
C ASN A 58 9.27 20.39 11.44
N GLN A 59 8.76 19.31 12.03
CA GLN A 59 8.49 18.05 11.33
C GLN A 59 7.48 18.24 10.20
N ASP A 60 7.82 17.73 9.02
CA ASP A 60 6.97 17.79 7.84
C ASP A 60 5.66 16.99 8.06
N ASP A 61 4.52 17.52 7.68
CA ASP A 61 3.26 16.78 7.60
C ASP A 61 3.03 16.36 6.13
N PRO A 62 2.92 15.06 5.82
CA PRO A 62 2.81 13.91 6.73
C PRO A 62 4.14 13.26 7.14
N GLN A 63 4.12 12.64 8.31
CA GLN A 63 5.10 11.64 8.68
C GLN A 63 4.64 10.22 8.31
N PRO A 64 5.56 9.32 7.92
CA PRO A 64 5.22 7.94 7.55
C PRO A 64 4.78 7.07 8.74
N ARG A 65 5.13 7.49 9.96
CA ARG A 65 4.79 6.86 11.24
C ARG A 65 4.93 7.88 12.37
N GLU A 66 4.34 7.56 13.51
CA GLU A 66 4.58 8.29 14.75
C GLU A 66 6.05 8.18 15.16
N ARG A 67 6.59 9.28 15.72
CA ARG A 67 7.94 9.37 16.28
C ARG A 67 7.91 9.53 17.80
N ASP A 68 7.02 8.77 18.44
CA ASP A 68 6.85 8.66 19.89
C ASP A 68 8.18 8.52 20.66
N TYR A 69 9.13 7.76 20.11
CA TYR A 69 10.48 7.59 20.67
C TYR A 69 11.26 8.91 20.85
N SER A 70 10.98 9.95 20.05
CA SER A 70 11.59 11.28 20.20
C SER A 70 11.04 12.05 21.42
N TYR A 71 9.89 11.64 21.96
CA TYR A 71 9.15 12.34 23.02
C TYR A 71 9.16 11.58 24.35
N VAL A 72 9.96 10.52 24.47
CA VAL A 72 10.10 9.70 25.68
C VAL A 72 10.33 10.54 26.94
N GLY A 73 11.15 11.59 26.86
CA GLY A 73 11.38 12.52 27.98
C GLY A 73 10.11 13.19 28.50
N SER A 74 9.22 13.62 27.59
CA SER A 74 7.94 14.23 27.96
C SER A 74 6.97 13.21 28.53
N PHE A 75 7.00 11.96 28.05
CA PHE A 75 6.21 10.87 28.64
C PHE A 75 6.64 10.56 30.07
N PHE A 76 7.95 10.60 30.35
CA PHE A 76 8.46 10.49 31.71
C PHE A 76 8.03 11.66 32.60
N ALA A 77 8.09 12.90 32.12
CA ALA A 77 7.62 14.05 32.89
C ALA A 77 6.11 13.94 33.20
N PHE A 78 5.32 13.48 32.23
CA PHE A 78 3.89 13.29 32.42
C PHE A 78 3.56 12.15 33.39
N SER A 79 4.33 11.06 33.41
CA SER A 79 4.13 9.94 34.34
C SER A 79 4.38 10.33 35.80
N VAL A 80 5.29 11.27 36.06
CA VAL A 80 5.46 11.89 37.39
C VAL A 80 4.15 12.55 37.83
N TRP A 81 3.50 13.32 36.95
CA TRP A 81 2.22 13.92 37.28
C TRP A 81 1.11 12.90 37.48
N ILE A 82 1.11 11.75 36.78
CA ILE A 82 0.17 10.66 37.08
C ILE A 82 0.30 10.23 38.55
N GLY A 83 1.54 10.02 39.02
CA GLY A 83 1.81 9.66 40.42
C GLY A 83 1.40 10.76 41.41
N VAL A 84 1.66 12.04 41.08
CA VAL A 84 1.19 13.17 41.91
C VAL A 84 -0.34 13.23 41.94
N GLY A 85 -1.02 12.93 40.83
CA GLY A 85 -2.48 12.85 40.76
C GLY A 85 -3.04 11.76 41.67
N THR A 86 -2.38 10.59 41.70
CA THR A 86 -2.70 9.52 42.66
C THR A 86 -2.53 9.99 44.12
N ALA A 87 -1.46 10.72 44.42
CA ALA A 87 -1.21 11.28 45.74
C ALA A 87 -2.29 12.31 46.15
N ALA A 88 -2.70 13.18 45.22
CA ALA A 88 -3.76 14.16 45.43
C ALA A 88 -5.09 13.50 45.80
N ILE A 89 -5.48 12.44 45.09
CA ILE A 89 -6.68 11.66 45.40
C ILE A 89 -6.56 11.06 46.81
N SER A 90 -5.39 10.53 47.16
CA SER A 90 -5.15 9.91 48.47
C SER A 90 -5.30 10.94 49.61
N GLU A 91 -4.81 12.17 49.41
CA GLU A 91 -4.99 13.25 50.37
C GLU A 91 -6.46 13.69 50.47
N TRP A 92 -7.18 13.80 49.35
CA TRP A 92 -8.60 14.14 49.38
C TRP A 92 -9.42 13.07 50.11
N ILE A 93 -9.14 11.79 49.91
CA ILE A 93 -9.77 10.71 50.69
C ILE A 93 -9.52 10.93 52.19
N THR A 94 -8.28 11.23 52.58
CA THR A 94 -7.92 11.54 53.98
C THR A 94 -8.68 12.75 54.53
N LYS A 95 -8.89 13.78 53.71
CA LYS A 95 -9.59 15.02 54.10
C LYS A 95 -11.10 14.82 54.27
N TYR A 96 -11.74 14.05 53.38
CA TYR A 96 -13.19 13.89 53.36
C TYR A 96 -13.68 12.70 54.19
N VAL A 97 -12.86 11.66 54.39
CA VAL A 97 -13.18 10.48 55.20
C VAL A 97 -12.52 10.61 56.57
N LYS A 98 -13.32 10.95 57.59
CA LYS A 98 -12.85 11.19 58.97
C LYS A 98 -12.44 9.91 59.71
N ASP A 99 -12.93 8.75 59.29
CA ASP A 99 -12.51 7.45 59.82
C ASP A 99 -11.14 7.07 59.25
N GLY A 100 -10.13 7.02 60.11
CA GLY A 100 -8.75 6.78 59.72
C GLY A 100 -8.49 5.38 59.16
N ASP A 101 -9.21 4.35 59.63
CA ASP A 101 -9.03 2.98 59.14
C ASP A 101 -9.75 2.78 57.81
N LEU A 102 -10.96 3.35 57.67
CA LEU A 102 -11.67 3.37 56.40
C LEU A 102 -10.87 4.14 55.33
N SER A 103 -10.31 5.30 55.69
CA SER A 103 -9.50 6.13 54.79
C SER A 103 -8.28 5.38 54.26
N LYS A 104 -7.50 4.71 55.12
CA LYS A 104 -6.35 3.89 54.70
C LYS A 104 -6.74 2.76 53.75
N ARG A 105 -7.87 2.09 54.02
CA ARG A 105 -8.39 1.02 53.14
C ARG A 105 -8.79 1.56 51.77
N LEU A 106 -9.48 2.70 51.72
CA LEU A 106 -9.88 3.35 50.47
C LEU A 106 -8.68 3.84 49.65
N ILE A 107 -7.67 4.42 50.29
CA ILE A 107 -6.42 4.82 49.63
C ILE A 107 -5.71 3.60 49.03
N SER A 108 -5.55 2.54 49.83
CA SER A 108 -4.90 1.30 49.37
C SER A 108 -5.65 0.70 48.18
N LEU A 109 -6.98 0.65 48.26
CA LEU A 109 -7.83 0.19 47.17
C LEU A 109 -7.66 1.06 45.91
N ALA A 110 -7.69 2.39 46.04
CA ALA A 110 -7.55 3.31 44.93
C ALA A 110 -6.19 3.16 44.21
N VAL A 111 -5.10 3.05 44.98
CA VAL A 111 -3.75 2.83 44.44
C VAL A 111 -3.65 1.49 43.72
N VAL A 112 -4.13 0.41 44.35
CA VAL A 112 -4.14 -0.94 43.74
C VAL A 112 -4.94 -0.95 42.45
N LEU A 113 -6.13 -0.34 42.45
CA LEU A 113 -6.97 -0.23 41.25
C LEU A 113 -6.26 0.55 40.14
N GLN A 114 -5.60 1.66 40.46
CA GLN A 114 -4.87 2.45 39.46
C GLN A 114 -3.68 1.67 38.88
N ILE A 115 -2.88 1.01 39.73
CA ILE A 115 -1.72 0.20 39.31
C ILE A 115 -2.14 -0.99 38.43
N ILE A 116 -3.32 -1.58 38.67
CA ILE A 116 -3.80 -2.70 37.85
C ILE A 116 -4.50 -2.17 36.60
N PHE A 117 -5.48 -1.28 36.75
CA PHE A 117 -6.40 -0.91 35.69
C PHE A 117 -5.73 -0.09 34.59
N VAL A 118 -4.87 0.88 34.95
CA VAL A 118 -4.20 1.74 33.97
C VAL A 118 -3.35 0.91 32.98
N PRO A 119 -2.35 0.13 33.41
CA PRO A 119 -1.55 -0.66 32.47
C PRO A 119 -2.34 -1.80 31.85
N LEU A 120 -3.29 -2.45 32.54
CA LEU A 120 -4.05 -3.56 31.96
C LEU A 120 -4.95 -3.10 30.82
N VAL A 121 -5.64 -1.95 30.97
CA VAL A 121 -6.47 -1.38 29.89
C VAL A 121 -5.62 -0.93 28.73
N MET A 122 -4.48 -0.25 28.98
CA MET A 122 -3.56 0.15 27.93
C MET A 122 -2.97 -1.06 27.19
N ALA A 123 -2.57 -2.11 27.93
CA ALA A 123 -2.10 -3.35 27.36
C ALA A 123 -3.21 -3.99 26.52
N ASN A 124 -4.40 -4.22 27.06
CA ASN A 124 -5.50 -4.86 26.33
C ASN A 124 -5.89 -4.10 25.04
N SER A 125 -5.97 -2.77 25.10
CA SER A 125 -6.33 -1.93 23.93
C SER A 125 -5.24 -1.96 22.84
N ASN A 126 -3.96 -2.01 23.23
CA ASN A 126 -2.84 -1.89 22.30
C ASN A 126 -2.16 -3.22 21.93
N TYR A 127 -2.42 -4.31 22.66
CA TYR A 127 -1.66 -5.56 22.54
C TYR A 127 -1.69 -6.11 21.12
N HIS A 128 -2.89 -6.20 20.54
CA HIS A 128 -3.07 -6.73 19.18
C HIS A 128 -2.34 -5.87 18.13
N SER A 129 -2.47 -4.53 18.19
CA SER A 129 -1.85 -3.64 17.19
C SER A 129 -0.33 -3.52 17.32
N HIS A 130 0.21 -3.78 18.50
CA HIS A 130 1.64 -3.68 18.79
C HIS A 130 2.36 -5.02 18.75
N SER A 131 1.65 -6.13 18.96
CA SER A 131 2.21 -7.48 18.83
C SER A 131 2.78 -7.67 17.42
N ARG A 132 4.04 -8.11 17.37
CA ARG A 132 4.74 -8.50 16.14
C ARG A 132 4.85 -10.01 16.00
N SER A 133 4.30 -10.75 16.96
CA SER A 133 4.26 -12.21 16.89
C SER A 133 3.56 -12.64 15.60
N GLY A 134 4.14 -13.60 14.89
CA GLY A 134 3.61 -14.13 13.63
C GLY A 134 3.71 -13.19 12.42
N ASN A 135 4.20 -11.96 12.56
CA ASN A 135 4.36 -11.03 11.44
C ASN A 135 5.75 -11.18 10.78
N PHE A 136 5.81 -11.96 9.70
CA PHE A 136 7.05 -12.26 8.97
C PHE A 136 7.24 -11.44 7.69
N VAL A 137 6.40 -10.42 7.45
CA VAL A 137 6.35 -9.69 6.18
C VAL A 137 7.71 -9.12 5.77
N ALA A 138 8.45 -8.50 6.70
CA ALA A 138 9.74 -7.92 6.38
C ALA A 138 10.77 -8.97 5.92
N TRP A 139 10.74 -10.15 6.54
CA TRP A 139 11.63 -11.26 6.17
C TRP A 139 11.23 -11.83 4.81
N ASP A 140 9.95 -12.19 4.64
CA ASP A 140 9.42 -12.84 3.44
C ASP A 140 9.54 -11.93 2.21
N TYR A 141 9.22 -10.65 2.37
CA TYR A 141 9.34 -9.66 1.31
C TYR A 141 10.77 -9.53 0.81
N SER A 142 11.73 -9.48 1.74
CA SER A 142 13.14 -9.34 1.43
C SER A 142 13.72 -10.61 0.81
N TYR A 143 13.31 -11.78 1.32
CA TYR A 143 13.70 -13.07 0.76
C TYR A 143 13.23 -13.19 -0.68
N ASN A 144 11.93 -12.94 -0.92
CA ASN A 144 11.33 -12.99 -2.26
C ASN A 144 11.96 -11.96 -3.21
N LEU A 145 12.30 -10.77 -2.71
CA LEU A 145 12.98 -9.73 -3.49
C LEU A 145 14.41 -10.17 -3.88
N LEU A 146 15.19 -10.75 -2.96
CA LEU A 146 16.51 -11.32 -3.27
C LEU A 146 16.40 -12.48 -4.26
N GLN A 147 15.46 -13.41 -4.04
CA GLN A 147 15.26 -14.57 -4.91
C GLN A 147 14.73 -14.23 -6.31
N SER A 148 14.18 -13.03 -6.49
CA SER A 148 13.85 -12.51 -7.82
C SER A 148 15.10 -12.18 -8.65
N CYS A 149 16.24 -11.89 -8.00
CA CYS A 149 17.49 -11.55 -8.69
C CYS A 149 18.23 -12.82 -9.11
N GLY A 150 18.70 -12.86 -10.36
CA GLY A 150 19.62 -13.89 -10.83
C GLY A 150 20.98 -13.84 -10.11
N PRO A 151 21.80 -14.89 -10.24
CA PRO A 151 23.10 -14.98 -9.57
C PRO A 151 24.02 -13.80 -9.84
N ASN A 152 24.73 -13.33 -8.80
CA ASN A 152 25.68 -12.21 -8.83
C ASN A 152 25.07 -10.85 -9.26
N GLY A 153 23.75 -10.71 -9.27
CA GLY A 153 23.08 -9.50 -9.72
C GLY A 153 23.31 -8.29 -8.83
N VAL A 154 23.06 -7.11 -9.39
CA VAL A 154 22.97 -5.84 -8.65
C VAL A 154 21.50 -5.46 -8.55
N ILE A 155 20.99 -5.23 -7.35
CA ILE A 155 19.65 -4.67 -7.16
C ILE A 155 19.75 -3.27 -6.56
N PHE A 156 19.15 -2.31 -7.27
CA PHE A 156 18.97 -0.97 -6.76
C PHE A 156 17.74 -0.91 -5.85
N THR A 157 17.94 -0.35 -4.67
CA THR A 157 16.92 -0.12 -3.64
C THR A 157 16.80 1.36 -3.32
N ASN A 158 15.70 1.77 -2.72
CA ASN A 158 15.31 3.13 -2.45
C ASN A 158 14.89 3.33 -0.98
N GLY A 159 15.82 3.84 -0.19
CA GLY A 159 15.60 4.21 1.21
C GLY A 159 15.93 3.10 2.20
N ASP A 160 15.63 3.32 3.46
CA ASP A 160 15.96 2.42 4.56
C ASP A 160 15.02 1.20 4.62
N ASN A 161 13.72 1.40 4.42
CA ASN A 161 12.69 0.38 4.60
C ASN A 161 12.79 -0.83 3.64
N ASP A 162 13.36 -0.65 2.46
CA ASP A 162 13.62 -1.75 1.54
C ASP A 162 15.01 -2.35 1.72
N THR A 163 16.00 -1.54 2.09
CA THR A 163 17.42 -1.93 2.12
C THR A 163 17.78 -2.68 3.39
N PHE A 164 17.33 -2.21 4.56
CA PHE A 164 17.76 -2.80 5.83
C PHE A 164 17.29 -4.25 6.03
N PRO A 165 16.04 -4.61 5.69
CA PRO A 165 15.61 -6.00 5.73
C PRO A 165 16.43 -6.93 4.80
N LEU A 166 16.81 -6.45 3.61
CA LEU A 166 17.68 -7.20 2.70
C LEU A 166 19.08 -7.40 3.30
N TRP A 167 19.68 -6.35 3.86
CA TRP A 167 20.98 -6.47 4.53
C TRP A 167 20.92 -7.36 5.76
N TYR A 168 19.82 -7.36 6.53
CA TYR A 168 19.63 -8.32 7.61
C TYR A 168 19.72 -9.76 7.09
N LEU A 169 19.00 -10.07 6.00
CA LEU A 169 19.05 -11.41 5.40
C LEU A 169 20.46 -11.79 4.90
N GLN A 170 21.20 -10.85 4.31
CA GLN A 170 22.54 -11.12 3.80
C GLN A 170 23.59 -11.23 4.92
N GLU A 171 23.58 -10.30 5.86
CA GLU A 171 24.65 -10.17 6.86
C GLU A 171 24.41 -11.10 8.07
N VAL A 172 23.16 -11.39 8.42
CA VAL A 172 22.80 -12.28 9.54
C VAL A 172 22.42 -13.67 9.03
N GLU A 173 21.40 -13.78 8.17
CA GLU A 173 20.86 -15.09 7.73
C GLU A 173 21.69 -15.77 6.64
N LYS A 174 22.64 -15.04 6.05
CA LYS A 174 23.51 -15.48 4.94
C LYS A 174 22.73 -15.92 3.70
N VAL A 175 21.61 -15.25 3.41
CA VAL A 175 20.81 -15.48 2.20
C VAL A 175 21.34 -14.62 1.06
N ARG A 176 21.55 -15.22 -0.12
CA ARG A 176 21.87 -14.52 -1.37
C ARG A 176 22.96 -13.47 -1.23
N THR A 177 24.06 -13.82 -0.55
CA THR A 177 25.21 -12.91 -0.37
C THR A 177 25.93 -12.59 -1.68
N ASP A 178 25.60 -13.31 -2.76
CA ASP A 178 26.06 -13.04 -4.13
C ASP A 178 25.44 -11.76 -4.74
N VAL A 179 24.24 -11.36 -4.31
CA VAL A 179 23.53 -10.19 -4.83
C VAL A 179 24.05 -8.90 -4.19
N ALA A 180 24.36 -7.88 -4.98
CA ALA A 180 24.71 -6.56 -4.48
C ALA A 180 23.46 -5.72 -4.23
N VAL A 181 23.11 -5.47 -2.97
CA VAL A 181 21.99 -4.60 -2.56
C VAL A 181 22.46 -3.15 -2.47
N VAL A 182 22.31 -2.40 -3.57
CA VAL A 182 22.84 -1.06 -3.74
C VAL A 182 21.75 0.00 -3.48
N ASN A 183 21.84 0.68 -2.35
CA ASN A 183 20.91 1.74 -1.97
C ASN A 183 21.21 3.03 -2.73
N LEU A 184 20.22 3.54 -3.47
CA LEU A 184 20.36 4.74 -4.29
C LEU A 184 20.65 6.00 -3.44
N SER A 185 20.01 6.14 -2.28
CA SER A 185 20.25 7.30 -1.40
C SER A 185 21.70 7.37 -0.92
N LEU A 186 22.28 6.23 -0.53
CA LEU A 186 23.69 6.13 -0.12
C LEU A 186 24.64 6.23 -1.31
N LEU A 187 24.21 5.87 -2.52
CA LEU A 187 24.98 6.02 -3.76
C LEU A 187 25.31 7.47 -4.11
N ASN A 188 24.76 8.44 -3.38
CA ASN A 188 25.18 9.84 -3.46
C ASN A 188 26.46 10.14 -2.67
N THR A 189 26.97 9.20 -1.87
CA THR A 189 28.11 9.41 -0.97
C THR A 189 29.38 8.70 -1.44
N PRO A 190 30.57 9.35 -1.36
CA PRO A 190 31.81 8.78 -1.87
C PRO A 190 32.23 7.50 -1.13
N TRP A 191 32.01 7.44 0.18
CA TRP A 191 32.39 6.27 0.98
C TRP A 191 31.61 5.01 0.57
N TYR A 192 30.32 5.15 0.25
CA TYR A 192 29.48 4.01 -0.15
C TYR A 192 29.83 3.51 -1.56
N ILE A 193 30.15 4.43 -2.47
CA ILE A 193 30.63 4.08 -3.81
C ILE A 193 31.96 3.31 -3.71
N LYS A 194 32.92 3.81 -2.91
CA LYS A 194 34.21 3.13 -2.66
C LYS A 194 33.98 1.74 -2.02
N GLN A 195 33.09 1.65 -1.05
CA GLN A 195 32.73 0.38 -0.42
C GLN A 195 32.25 -0.66 -1.43
N TRP A 196 31.33 -0.31 -2.34
CA TRP A 196 30.84 -1.26 -3.34
C TRP A 196 31.86 -1.62 -4.40
N ARG A 197 32.71 -0.68 -4.81
CA ARG A 197 33.85 -0.95 -5.68
C ARG A 197 34.76 -2.03 -5.09
N ASP A 198 35.02 -1.96 -3.79
CA ASP A 198 36.00 -2.81 -3.10
C ASP A 198 35.40 -4.12 -2.56
N LYS A 199 34.06 -4.22 -2.43
CA LYS A 199 33.36 -5.39 -1.84
C LYS A 199 33.32 -6.63 -2.75
N ARG A 200 33.57 -6.50 -4.06
CA ARG A 200 33.36 -7.61 -5.04
C ARG A 200 34.65 -7.99 -5.79
N PRO A 201 34.80 -9.27 -6.16
CA PRO A 201 35.90 -9.71 -7.01
C PRO A 201 35.78 -9.12 -8.42
N LYS A 202 36.87 -9.14 -9.20
CA LYS A 202 36.96 -8.45 -10.50
C LYS A 202 35.92 -8.95 -11.51
N GLU A 203 35.58 -10.23 -11.45
CA GLU A 203 34.65 -10.90 -12.37
C GLU A 203 33.23 -10.34 -12.23
N THR A 204 32.82 -9.99 -11.01
CA THR A 204 31.49 -9.47 -10.68
C THR A 204 31.51 -8.00 -10.23
N SER A 205 32.65 -7.32 -10.39
CA SER A 205 32.80 -5.89 -10.12
C SER A 205 32.07 -5.06 -11.18
N PHE A 206 31.39 -4.03 -10.71
CA PHE A 206 30.54 -3.14 -11.51
C PHE A 206 30.86 -1.65 -11.29
N ILE A 207 31.94 -1.34 -10.58
CA ILE A 207 32.47 0.01 -10.44
C ILE A 207 33.97 -0.07 -10.68
N THR A 208 34.48 0.69 -11.65
CA THR A 208 35.91 0.71 -12.00
C THR A 208 36.59 2.05 -11.71
N LEU A 209 35.88 2.97 -11.04
CA LEU A 209 36.35 4.31 -10.75
C LEU A 209 37.48 4.30 -9.69
N SER A 210 38.52 5.10 -9.94
CA SER A 210 39.53 5.43 -8.93
C SER A 210 38.96 6.33 -7.82
N ASP A 211 39.64 6.40 -6.67
CA ASP A 211 39.23 7.27 -5.56
C ASP A 211 39.07 8.73 -5.99
N LEU A 212 40.05 9.25 -6.75
CA LEU A 212 40.01 10.63 -7.25
C LEU A 212 38.80 10.88 -8.18
N GLN A 213 38.42 9.89 -8.99
CA GLN A 213 37.23 10.01 -9.85
C GLN A 213 35.94 10.02 -9.03
N ILE A 214 35.85 9.18 -7.99
CA ILE A 214 34.68 9.13 -7.09
C ILE A 214 34.56 10.44 -6.32
N ASP A 215 35.67 10.94 -5.77
CA ASP A 215 35.68 12.18 -4.98
C ASP A 215 35.32 13.38 -5.87
N ARG A 216 35.83 13.44 -7.11
CA ARG A 216 35.41 14.47 -8.08
C ARG A 216 33.92 14.38 -8.41
N LEU A 217 33.43 13.19 -8.74
CA LEU A 217 32.03 12.97 -9.12
C LEU A 217 31.05 13.34 -8.00
N THR A 218 31.45 13.18 -6.74
CA THR A 218 30.62 13.48 -5.56
C THR A 218 30.81 14.91 -5.04
N SER A 219 31.88 15.60 -5.41
CA SER A 219 32.22 16.95 -4.89
C SER A 219 31.42 18.11 -5.51
N SER A 220 30.86 17.93 -6.70
CA SER A 220 30.21 19.01 -7.44
C SER A 220 28.92 18.57 -8.10
N LEU A 221 27.95 19.47 -8.18
CA LEU A 221 26.71 19.25 -8.91
C LEU A 221 26.98 19.28 -10.42
N GLN A 222 26.70 18.17 -11.11
CA GLN A 222 26.89 18.07 -12.55
C GLN A 222 25.70 18.70 -13.29
N ARG A 223 25.89 19.88 -13.88
CA ARG A 223 24.88 20.49 -14.75
C ARG A 223 24.59 19.55 -15.92
N TRP A 224 23.31 19.42 -16.25
CA TRP A 224 22.83 18.51 -17.27
C TRP A 224 21.70 19.13 -18.06
N GLU A 225 21.72 18.92 -19.36
CA GLU A 225 20.63 19.25 -20.24
C GLU A 225 20.05 17.97 -20.81
N LYS A 226 18.76 18.01 -21.11
CA LYS A 226 18.02 16.87 -21.64
C LYS A 226 18.71 16.36 -22.92
N GLN A 227 19.26 15.15 -22.87
CA GLN A 227 19.98 14.56 -24.00
C GLN A 227 19.83 13.04 -24.05
N LYS A 228 20.17 12.45 -25.20
CA LYS A 228 20.21 11.01 -25.36
C LYS A 228 21.52 10.47 -24.80
N VAL A 229 21.42 9.42 -23.98
CA VAL A 229 22.58 8.67 -23.47
C VAL A 229 22.57 7.30 -24.12
N GLN A 230 23.76 6.83 -24.48
CA GLN A 230 23.97 5.52 -25.08
C GLN A 230 24.92 4.70 -24.22
N VAL A 231 24.62 3.41 -24.08
CA VAL A 231 25.53 2.43 -23.49
C VAL A 231 25.74 1.30 -24.50
N PRO A 232 26.99 0.96 -24.85
CA PRO A 232 27.28 -0.09 -25.80
C PRO A 232 26.80 -1.45 -25.28
N VAL A 233 26.33 -2.29 -26.19
CA VAL A 233 25.86 -3.65 -25.93
C VAL A 233 26.71 -4.60 -26.75
N TYR A 234 27.17 -5.67 -26.11
CA TYR A 234 28.00 -6.69 -26.73
C TYR A 234 27.28 -8.03 -26.63
N ASN A 235 27.35 -8.83 -27.71
CA ASN A 235 26.89 -10.22 -27.73
C ASN A 235 25.39 -10.45 -27.44
N ASP A 236 24.52 -9.49 -27.75
CA ASP A 236 23.07 -9.67 -27.66
C ASP A 236 22.43 -9.78 -29.06
N PRO A 237 21.95 -10.97 -29.48
CA PRO A 237 21.33 -11.15 -30.80
C PRO A 237 19.99 -10.43 -30.93
N LYS A 238 19.38 -9.98 -29.82
CA LYS A 238 18.14 -9.18 -29.84
C LYS A 238 18.42 -7.67 -29.93
N ASN A 239 19.70 -7.26 -29.96
CA ASN A 239 20.09 -5.86 -30.13
C ASN A 239 20.94 -5.67 -31.39
N ASP A 240 20.25 -5.46 -32.52
CA ASP A 240 20.89 -5.19 -33.82
C ASP A 240 21.72 -3.90 -33.85
N LYS A 241 21.45 -2.95 -32.95
CA LYS A 241 22.11 -1.64 -32.94
C LYS A 241 23.46 -1.66 -32.23
N GLY A 242 23.71 -2.66 -31.38
CA GLY A 242 24.92 -2.73 -30.55
C GLY A 242 24.98 -1.69 -29.43
N TYR A 243 23.85 -1.06 -29.08
CA TYR A 243 23.73 -0.16 -27.93
C TYR A 243 22.28 -0.04 -27.46
N ILE A 244 22.08 0.32 -26.19
CA ILE A 244 20.80 0.88 -25.74
C ILE A 244 20.87 2.39 -25.69
N GLU A 245 19.74 3.06 -25.97
CA GLU A 245 19.63 4.51 -25.96
C GLU A 245 18.38 4.94 -25.22
N TRP A 246 18.50 5.91 -24.31
CA TRP A 246 17.37 6.53 -23.64
C TRP A 246 17.59 8.04 -23.45
N GLU A 247 16.52 8.73 -23.07
CA GLU A 247 16.53 10.17 -22.84
C GLU A 247 16.81 10.46 -21.37
N MET A 248 17.97 11.04 -21.07
CA MET A 248 18.35 11.42 -19.72
C MET A 248 17.98 12.87 -19.44
N ARG A 249 17.06 13.07 -18.50
CA ARG A 249 16.60 14.39 -18.05
C ARG A 249 17.34 14.81 -16.78
N PRO A 250 17.42 16.12 -16.48
CA PRO A 250 17.90 16.58 -15.18
C PRO A 250 17.06 15.98 -14.04
N THR A 251 17.71 15.46 -13.01
CA THR A 251 17.08 14.79 -11.86
C THR A 251 17.17 15.59 -10.56
N TYR A 252 17.89 16.71 -10.59
CA TYR A 252 18.01 17.66 -9.50
C TYR A 252 17.58 19.06 -9.96
N GLN A 253 16.47 19.55 -9.38
CA GLN A 253 15.88 20.87 -9.61
C GLN A 253 15.75 21.29 -11.09
N GLY A 254 15.61 20.31 -12.01
CA GLY A 254 15.50 20.57 -13.45
C GLY A 254 16.78 21.07 -14.13
N GLN A 255 17.93 21.07 -13.44
CA GLN A 255 19.18 21.68 -13.95
C GLN A 255 20.40 20.75 -13.93
N ALA A 256 20.38 19.72 -13.09
CA ALA A 256 21.54 18.87 -12.86
C ALA A 256 21.18 17.40 -12.65
N LEU A 257 22.19 16.54 -12.62
CA LEU A 257 22.06 15.15 -12.18
C LEU A 257 22.45 14.99 -10.71
N ARG A 258 21.72 14.12 -10.01
CA ARG A 258 22.18 13.60 -8.71
C ARG A 258 23.29 12.59 -8.94
N VAL A 259 24.15 12.44 -7.94
CA VAL A 259 25.28 11.50 -7.99
C VAL A 259 24.81 10.06 -8.19
N GLN A 260 23.75 9.64 -7.48
CA GLN A 260 23.16 8.31 -7.66
C GLN A 260 22.78 8.01 -9.12
N ASP A 261 22.28 9.00 -9.88
CA ASP A 261 21.79 8.79 -11.25
C ASP A 261 22.96 8.67 -12.22
N MET A 262 24.01 9.47 -12.00
CA MET A 262 25.29 9.30 -12.70
C MET A 262 25.92 7.93 -12.41
N MET A 263 25.83 7.48 -11.16
CA MET A 263 26.34 6.18 -10.76
C MET A 263 25.56 5.03 -11.38
N ILE A 264 24.23 5.11 -11.53
CA ILE A 264 23.48 4.08 -12.29
C ILE A 264 24.04 3.97 -13.71
N MET A 265 24.22 5.08 -14.42
CA MET A 265 24.80 5.05 -15.78
C MET A 265 26.20 4.44 -15.80
N ARG A 266 27.04 4.81 -14.83
CA ARG A 266 28.39 4.27 -14.71
C ARG A 266 28.38 2.77 -14.43
N ILE A 267 27.51 2.31 -13.54
CA ILE A 267 27.38 0.90 -13.15
C ILE A 267 26.95 0.06 -14.35
N ILE A 268 25.97 0.52 -15.13
CA ILE A 268 25.53 -0.19 -16.34
C ILE A 268 26.70 -0.31 -17.33
N ASN A 269 27.44 0.76 -17.56
CA ASN A 269 28.59 0.77 -18.45
C ASN A 269 29.71 -0.18 -17.98
N ASP A 270 30.10 -0.10 -16.70
CA ASP A 270 31.22 -0.86 -16.12
C ASP A 270 30.88 -2.35 -15.90
N ALA A 271 29.62 -2.66 -15.61
CA ALA A 271 29.12 -4.03 -15.62
C ALA A 271 29.23 -4.64 -17.01
N SER A 272 29.08 -3.84 -18.07
CA SER A 272 29.17 -4.26 -19.48
C SER A 272 28.33 -5.52 -19.76
N TRP A 273 27.14 -5.59 -19.16
CA TRP A 273 26.19 -6.71 -19.29
C TRP A 273 26.69 -8.07 -18.78
N ARG A 274 27.84 -8.11 -18.07
CA ARG A 274 28.41 -9.35 -17.47
C ARG A 274 27.61 -9.83 -16.26
N ILE A 275 26.91 -8.93 -15.58
CA ILE A 275 26.07 -9.23 -14.43
C ILE A 275 24.68 -8.62 -14.64
N PRO A 276 23.62 -9.27 -14.13
CA PRO A 276 22.27 -8.76 -14.27
C PRO A 276 22.04 -7.58 -13.32
N ILE A 277 21.35 -6.54 -13.81
CA ILE A 277 21.04 -5.33 -13.05
C ILE A 277 19.52 -5.24 -12.86
N TYR A 278 19.10 -4.96 -11.63
CA TYR A 278 17.71 -4.93 -11.21
C TYR A 278 17.38 -3.63 -10.49
N PHE A 279 16.12 -3.24 -10.55
CA PHE A 279 15.52 -2.24 -9.66
C PHE A 279 14.43 -2.92 -8.85
N ALA A 280 14.41 -2.73 -7.53
CA ALA A 280 13.28 -3.18 -6.72
C ALA A 280 11.99 -2.50 -7.19
N VAL A 281 10.84 -3.18 -7.07
CA VAL A 281 9.54 -2.56 -7.43
C VAL A 281 9.21 -1.32 -6.61
N THR A 282 9.82 -1.17 -5.44
CA THR A 282 9.75 0.01 -4.57
C THR A 282 10.51 1.23 -5.11
N VAL A 283 11.43 1.05 -6.07
CA VAL A 283 12.13 2.15 -6.73
C VAL A 283 11.17 2.86 -7.67
N SER A 284 10.90 4.14 -7.41
CA SER A 284 10.02 4.95 -8.25
C SER A 284 10.55 5.06 -9.68
N GLN A 285 9.64 5.21 -10.65
CA GLN A 285 10.02 5.36 -12.07
C GLN A 285 11.01 6.52 -12.30
N GLN A 286 10.87 7.61 -11.55
CA GLN A 286 11.76 8.77 -11.63
C GLN A 286 13.21 8.44 -11.25
N ASN A 287 13.42 7.47 -10.36
CA ASN A 287 14.73 7.01 -9.92
C ASN A 287 15.32 5.90 -10.82
N ARG A 288 14.65 5.54 -11.93
CA ARG A 288 15.13 4.56 -12.93
C ARG A 288 15.75 5.20 -14.17
N ILE A 289 16.00 6.52 -14.10
CA ILE A 289 16.72 7.33 -15.09
C ILE A 289 16.21 7.22 -16.55
N GLY A 290 14.95 6.81 -16.76
CA GLY A 290 14.33 6.70 -18.09
C GLY A 290 14.55 5.36 -18.82
N LEU A 291 15.00 4.32 -18.11
CA LEU A 291 15.29 2.99 -18.67
C LEU A 291 14.06 2.11 -18.93
N ASP A 292 12.84 2.61 -18.70
CA ASP A 292 11.60 1.80 -18.68
C ASP A 292 11.37 0.92 -19.92
N LYS A 293 11.85 1.36 -21.10
CA LYS A 293 11.71 0.58 -22.36
C LYS A 293 12.62 -0.65 -22.43
N TYR A 294 13.57 -0.76 -21.51
CA TYR A 294 14.57 -1.82 -21.39
C TYR A 294 14.40 -2.58 -20.07
N LEU A 295 13.33 -2.30 -19.32
CA LEU A 295 13.02 -2.95 -18.05
C LEU A 295 11.84 -3.90 -18.26
N ASP A 296 11.98 -5.16 -17.85
CA ASP A 296 10.85 -6.06 -17.67
C ASP A 296 10.66 -6.42 -16.19
N MET A 297 9.40 -6.59 -15.80
CA MET A 297 9.03 -7.00 -14.45
C MET A 297 9.25 -8.51 -14.28
N GLN A 298 9.97 -8.87 -13.22
CA GLN A 298 10.32 -10.23 -12.80
C GLN A 298 9.99 -10.39 -11.32
N GLY A 299 8.71 -10.55 -11.03
CA GLY A 299 8.14 -10.62 -9.70
C GLY A 299 8.23 -9.29 -8.95
N LEU A 300 9.12 -9.20 -7.95
CA LEU A 300 9.31 -8.01 -7.12
C LEU A 300 10.46 -7.11 -7.63
N THR A 301 10.99 -7.40 -8.81
CA THR A 301 12.07 -6.63 -9.43
C THR A 301 11.73 -6.23 -10.86
N PHE A 302 12.41 -5.21 -11.36
CA PHE A 302 12.51 -4.88 -12.77
C PHE A 302 13.93 -5.17 -13.23
N GLN A 303 14.14 -6.09 -14.18
CA GLN A 303 15.47 -6.39 -14.71
C GLN A 303 15.77 -5.48 -15.91
N LEU A 304 16.96 -4.88 -15.92
CA LEU A 304 17.50 -4.19 -17.09
C LEU A 304 18.01 -5.21 -18.11
N LYS A 305 17.45 -5.16 -19.31
CA LYS A 305 17.92 -5.93 -20.47
C LYS A 305 18.71 -5.03 -21.42
N SER A 306 19.57 -5.66 -22.20
CA SER A 306 20.37 -5.05 -23.25
C SER A 306 19.58 -4.78 -24.54
N HIS A 307 18.26 -5.01 -24.57
CA HIS A 307 17.36 -4.76 -25.69
C HIS A 307 15.98 -4.31 -25.19
N LYS A 308 15.14 -3.79 -26.07
CA LYS A 308 13.78 -3.36 -25.68
C LYS A 308 12.92 -4.58 -25.32
N THR A 309 12.15 -4.46 -24.25
CA THR A 309 11.37 -5.57 -23.70
C THR A 309 9.87 -5.27 -23.72
N LYS A 310 9.08 -6.33 -23.50
CA LYS A 310 7.70 -6.16 -23.01
C LYS A 310 7.76 -5.74 -21.52
N PRO A 311 6.70 -5.13 -20.97
CA PRO A 311 6.69 -4.70 -19.56
C PRO A 311 6.87 -5.83 -18.54
N VAL A 312 6.56 -7.08 -18.93
CA VAL A 312 6.53 -8.26 -18.05
C VAL A 312 7.29 -9.41 -18.73
N ASP A 313 8.17 -10.07 -17.99
CA ASP A 313 8.81 -11.33 -18.38
C ASP A 313 7.97 -12.49 -17.84
N ILE A 314 7.17 -13.12 -18.71
CA ILE A 314 6.16 -14.11 -18.32
C ILE A 314 6.81 -15.33 -17.64
N GLU A 315 7.96 -15.80 -18.14
CA GLU A 315 8.63 -17.00 -17.63
C GLU A 315 9.15 -16.75 -16.22
N SER A 316 9.88 -15.65 -16.02
CA SER A 316 10.45 -15.29 -14.73
C SER A 316 9.37 -14.96 -13.70
N MET A 317 8.31 -14.26 -14.12
CA MET A 317 7.15 -13.98 -13.25
C MET A 317 6.46 -15.26 -12.82
N TYR A 318 6.22 -16.19 -13.75
CA TYR A 318 5.57 -17.46 -13.44
C TYR A 318 6.45 -18.29 -12.49
N ALA A 319 7.75 -18.39 -12.75
CA ALA A 319 8.69 -19.10 -11.88
C ALA A 319 8.71 -18.52 -10.45
N ASN A 320 8.68 -17.20 -10.30
CA ASN A 320 8.71 -16.56 -8.98
C ASN A 320 7.36 -16.63 -8.25
N LEU A 321 6.24 -16.42 -8.94
CA LEU A 321 4.92 -16.29 -8.32
C LEU A 321 4.18 -17.62 -8.15
N MET A 322 4.42 -18.59 -9.03
CA MET A 322 3.67 -19.85 -9.05
C MET A 322 4.41 -21.01 -8.37
N THR A 323 5.71 -20.87 -8.12
CA THR A 323 6.49 -21.85 -7.36
C THR A 323 6.32 -21.62 -5.87
N ASP A 324 5.73 -22.59 -5.18
CA ASP A 324 5.54 -22.55 -3.73
C ASP A 324 6.84 -22.88 -2.99
N ILE A 325 7.19 -22.06 -2.00
CA ILE A 325 8.25 -22.32 -1.02
C ILE A 325 7.61 -22.66 0.33
N GLY A 326 7.93 -23.84 0.85
CA GLY A 326 7.37 -24.38 2.08
C GLY A 326 5.96 -24.99 1.92
N PRO A 327 5.44 -25.65 2.98
CA PRO A 327 4.12 -26.26 2.98
C PRO A 327 2.99 -25.21 3.04
N LYS A 328 1.79 -25.60 2.59
CA LYS A 328 0.61 -24.72 2.57
C LYS A 328 0.21 -24.17 3.95
N SER A 329 0.52 -24.90 5.03
CA SER A 329 0.23 -24.46 6.40
C SER A 329 0.92 -23.15 6.77
N TRP A 330 2.03 -22.81 6.09
CA TRP A 330 2.75 -21.56 6.34
C TRP A 330 1.88 -20.32 6.05
N TYR A 331 0.89 -20.39 5.17
CA TYR A 331 0.10 -19.22 4.80
C TYR A 331 -0.85 -18.76 5.91
N THR A 332 -1.34 -19.68 6.75
CA THR A 332 -2.42 -19.41 7.71
C THR A 332 -2.04 -19.67 9.16
N ASP A 333 -1.21 -20.68 9.46
CA ASP A 333 -0.80 -21.01 10.82
C ASP A 333 0.66 -21.48 10.85
N PHE A 334 1.55 -20.53 10.55
CA PHE A 334 2.97 -20.79 10.50
C PHE A 334 3.56 -21.02 11.89
N ASP A 335 4.05 -22.23 12.13
CA ASP A 335 4.89 -22.55 13.27
C ASP A 335 6.36 -22.23 12.98
N HIS A 336 6.92 -21.28 13.73
CA HIS A 336 8.32 -20.91 13.61
C HIS A 336 9.28 -22.02 14.06
N SER A 337 8.85 -22.92 14.95
CA SER A 337 9.71 -23.98 15.50
C SER A 337 10.22 -24.95 14.43
N VAL A 338 9.46 -25.12 13.34
CA VAL A 338 9.80 -26.02 12.23
C VAL A 338 10.58 -25.32 11.11
N PHE A 339 10.76 -24.00 11.16
CA PHE A 339 11.26 -23.22 10.02
C PHE A 339 12.71 -23.53 9.60
N TYR A 340 13.55 -23.89 10.57
CA TYR A 340 14.95 -24.25 10.31
C TYR A 340 15.15 -25.77 10.21
N ASN A 341 14.07 -26.54 10.41
CA ASN A 341 14.10 -28.00 10.32
C ASN A 341 13.77 -28.38 8.88
N LYS A 342 14.74 -28.99 8.17
CA LYS A 342 14.51 -29.52 6.84
C LYS A 342 13.52 -30.68 6.92
N VAL A 343 12.30 -30.47 6.45
CA VAL A 343 11.30 -31.52 6.24
C VAL A 343 11.51 -32.09 4.83
N GLU A 344 11.75 -33.40 4.72
CA GLU A 344 12.13 -34.08 3.46
C GLU A 344 11.12 -33.93 2.32
N ASP A 345 9.83 -33.70 2.62
CA ASP A 345 8.74 -33.64 1.63
C ASP A 345 8.37 -32.22 1.14
N SER A 346 9.12 -31.17 1.51
CA SER A 346 8.80 -29.78 1.13
C SER A 346 9.89 -29.09 0.32
N ASN A 347 9.51 -28.31 -0.69
CA ASN A 347 10.41 -27.38 -1.39
C ASN A 347 10.80 -26.24 -0.41
N HIS A 348 11.74 -26.55 0.47
CA HIS A 348 12.16 -25.68 1.56
C HIS A 348 12.88 -24.44 1.01
N TRP A 349 12.86 -23.34 1.78
CA TRP A 349 13.62 -22.14 1.44
C TRP A 349 15.13 -22.40 1.40
N SER A 350 15.84 -21.67 0.56
CA SER A 350 17.27 -21.80 0.29
C SER A 350 18.02 -20.50 0.54
N ARG A 351 19.28 -20.59 0.98
CA ARG A 351 20.19 -19.45 1.04
C ARG A 351 20.74 -19.08 -0.34
N GLU A 352 20.79 -20.05 -1.25
CA GLU A 352 21.24 -19.88 -2.63
C GLU A 352 20.06 -19.50 -3.54
N TYR A 353 20.36 -19.17 -4.80
CA TYR A 353 19.32 -18.84 -5.79
C TYR A 353 18.30 -19.97 -5.93
N GLN A 354 17.04 -19.65 -5.66
CA GLN A 354 15.90 -20.54 -5.79
C GLN A 354 14.67 -19.70 -6.18
N PRO A 355 14.18 -19.81 -7.43
CA PRO A 355 12.92 -19.19 -7.82
C PRO A 355 11.75 -19.69 -6.99
N GLY A 356 10.81 -18.81 -6.73
CA GLY A 356 9.62 -19.09 -5.93
C GLY A 356 9.50 -18.20 -4.71
N TYR A 357 8.26 -17.95 -4.31
CA TYR A 357 7.96 -17.04 -3.22
C TYR A 357 7.44 -17.76 -1.99
N MET A 358 7.87 -17.23 -0.86
CA MET A 358 7.47 -17.67 0.46
C MET A 358 6.50 -16.67 1.06
N PHE A 359 5.44 -17.18 1.67
CA PHE A 359 4.43 -16.37 2.36
C PHE A 359 4.14 -17.01 3.71
N ARG A 360 4.27 -16.26 4.80
CA ARG A 360 3.96 -16.74 6.15
C ARG A 360 2.90 -15.88 6.82
N ASN A 361 1.86 -16.54 7.35
CA ASN A 361 0.75 -15.94 8.10
C ASN A 361 -0.05 -14.83 7.40
N LEU A 362 0.10 -14.62 6.09
CA LEU A 362 -0.67 -13.60 5.39
C LEU A 362 -2.18 -13.88 5.44
N GLY A 363 -2.59 -15.14 5.48
CA GLY A 363 -3.98 -15.56 5.67
C GLY A 363 -4.43 -15.70 7.13
N ASN A 364 -3.59 -15.31 8.11
CA ASN A 364 -3.93 -15.39 9.53
C ASN A 364 -4.60 -14.10 10.02
N GLU A 365 -5.89 -14.16 10.31
CA GLU A 365 -6.70 -13.02 10.78
C GLU A 365 -6.30 -12.50 12.18
N ARG A 366 -5.56 -13.30 12.97
CA ARG A 366 -5.07 -12.89 14.30
C ARG A 366 -3.84 -11.99 14.23
N ILE A 367 -3.22 -11.86 13.07
CA ILE A 367 -2.01 -11.06 12.90
C ILE A 367 -2.38 -9.65 12.50
N TYR A 368 -1.88 -8.68 13.26
CA TYR A 368 -2.09 -7.28 12.94
C TYR A 368 -1.13 -6.81 11.83
N TYR A 369 -1.72 -6.36 10.73
CA TYR A 369 -1.04 -5.66 9.64
C TYR A 369 -1.45 -4.19 9.60
N ASN A 370 -0.48 -3.30 9.78
CA ASN A 370 -0.73 -1.86 9.69
C ASN A 370 -0.97 -1.42 8.24
N LYS A 371 -1.46 -0.18 8.05
CA LYS A 371 -1.77 0.38 6.73
C LYS A 371 -0.59 0.36 5.76
N GLN A 372 0.63 0.65 6.22
CA GLN A 372 1.83 0.67 5.36
C GLN A 372 2.26 -0.74 4.95
N THR A 373 2.18 -1.72 5.85
CA THR A 373 2.43 -3.13 5.52
C THR A 373 1.41 -3.64 4.50
N LYS A 374 0.11 -3.33 4.69
CA LYS A 374 -0.93 -3.68 3.71
C LYS A 374 -0.69 -3.04 2.35
N ARG A 375 -0.16 -1.80 2.31
CA ARG A 375 0.25 -1.11 1.07
C ARG A 375 1.43 -1.79 0.39
N LEU A 376 2.47 -2.16 1.15
CA LEU A 376 3.65 -2.85 0.63
C LEU A 376 3.26 -4.19 -0.02
N LEU A 377 2.36 -4.95 0.62
CA LEU A 377 1.87 -6.23 0.12
C LEU A 377 1.08 -6.13 -1.19
N GLN A 378 0.58 -4.94 -1.56
CA GLN A 378 -0.05 -4.74 -2.88
C GLN A 378 0.94 -4.90 -4.04
N ASN A 379 2.26 -4.83 -3.79
CA ASN A 379 3.27 -5.08 -4.81
C ASN A 379 3.22 -6.52 -5.33
N TYR A 380 2.96 -7.50 -4.45
CA TYR A 380 2.76 -8.88 -4.88
C TYR A 380 1.50 -9.04 -5.74
N ARG A 381 0.38 -8.47 -5.29
CA ARG A 381 -0.86 -8.50 -6.08
C ARG A 381 -0.68 -7.87 -7.44
N SER A 382 0.00 -6.72 -7.48
CA SER A 382 0.32 -6.06 -8.74
C SER A 382 1.14 -6.99 -9.63
N ALA A 383 2.08 -7.78 -9.10
CA ALA A 383 2.80 -8.77 -9.88
C ALA A 383 1.87 -9.88 -10.44
N TYR A 384 1.03 -10.50 -9.60
CA TYR A 384 0.05 -11.50 -10.07
C TYR A 384 -0.90 -10.95 -11.13
N VAL A 385 -1.49 -9.77 -10.89
CA VAL A 385 -2.43 -9.15 -11.82
C VAL A 385 -1.74 -8.76 -13.13
N GLN A 386 -0.50 -8.25 -13.10
CA GLN A 386 0.24 -7.94 -14.33
C GLN A 386 0.54 -9.19 -15.16
N LEU A 387 0.86 -10.32 -14.50
CA LEU A 387 1.04 -11.60 -15.18
C LEU A 387 -0.28 -12.10 -15.80
N ALA A 388 -1.35 -12.14 -15.01
CA ALA A 388 -2.68 -12.53 -15.46
C ALA A 388 -3.18 -11.65 -16.61
N PHE A 389 -3.06 -10.33 -16.48
CA PHE A 389 -3.46 -9.36 -17.49
C PHE A 389 -2.67 -9.52 -18.79
N THR A 390 -1.37 -9.77 -18.71
CA THR A 390 -0.55 -10.01 -19.91
C THR A 390 -1.04 -11.23 -20.68
N LEU A 391 -1.36 -12.33 -19.99
CA LEU A 391 -1.91 -13.53 -20.60
C LEU A 391 -3.34 -13.32 -21.11
N TYR A 392 -4.16 -12.58 -20.37
CA TYR A 392 -5.52 -12.22 -20.76
C TYR A 392 -5.55 -11.36 -22.04
N MET A 393 -4.61 -10.42 -22.20
CA MET A 393 -4.49 -9.65 -23.45
C MET A 393 -4.13 -10.54 -24.65
N ASP A 394 -3.35 -11.60 -24.43
CA ASP A 394 -3.04 -12.57 -25.48
C ASP A 394 -4.23 -13.51 -25.76
N TYR A 395 -4.99 -13.90 -24.73
CA TYR A 395 -6.28 -14.59 -24.86
C TYR A 395 -7.26 -13.77 -25.72
N GLN A 396 -7.47 -12.49 -25.40
CA GLN A 396 -8.37 -11.60 -26.15
C GLN A 396 -7.97 -11.44 -27.62
N LYS A 397 -6.66 -11.27 -27.89
CA LYS A 397 -6.15 -11.18 -29.28
C LYS A 397 -6.42 -12.46 -30.06
N LYS A 398 -6.25 -13.64 -29.44
CA LYS A 398 -6.50 -14.93 -30.09
C LYS A 398 -8.00 -15.18 -30.28
N ASN A 399 -8.82 -14.87 -29.27
CA ASN A 399 -10.27 -15.03 -29.32
C ASN A 399 -10.90 -14.20 -30.46
N ASN A 400 -10.38 -12.99 -30.70
CA ASN A 400 -10.84 -12.11 -31.79
C ASN A 400 -10.46 -12.60 -33.20
N LYS A 401 -9.49 -13.53 -33.35
CA LYS A 401 -9.05 -14.06 -34.65
C LYS A 401 -9.93 -15.23 -35.09
N LYS A 402 -11.11 -14.93 -35.68
CA LYS A 402 -12.10 -15.94 -36.11
C LYS A 402 -11.60 -17.02 -37.08
N LYS A 403 -10.53 -16.81 -37.85
CA LYS A 403 -10.04 -17.75 -38.88
C LYS A 403 -8.97 -18.74 -38.42
N ASP A 404 -8.27 -18.48 -37.31
CA ASP A 404 -7.16 -19.29 -36.76
C ASP A 404 -7.38 -19.57 -35.25
N ARG A 405 -8.65 -19.64 -34.84
CA ARG A 405 -9.02 -19.84 -33.44
C ARG A 405 -8.79 -21.29 -33.05
N SER A 406 -7.74 -21.55 -32.27
CA SER A 406 -7.55 -22.82 -31.57
C SER A 406 -8.29 -22.78 -30.23
N GLU A 407 -9.38 -23.55 -30.12
CA GLU A 407 -10.15 -23.65 -28.86
C GLU A 407 -9.31 -24.22 -27.71
N GLN A 408 -8.41 -25.17 -28.02
CA GLN A 408 -7.53 -25.77 -27.02
C GLN A 408 -6.57 -24.73 -26.44
N GLU A 409 -5.93 -23.90 -27.28
CA GLU A 409 -5.04 -22.84 -26.78
C GLU A 409 -5.77 -21.77 -25.97
N LEU A 410 -7.03 -21.49 -26.30
CA LEU A 410 -7.86 -20.57 -25.52
C LEU A 410 -8.25 -21.16 -24.16
N ALA A 411 -8.59 -22.45 -24.12
CA ALA A 411 -8.86 -23.17 -22.89
C ALA A 411 -7.62 -23.20 -21.97
N ASP A 412 -6.45 -23.52 -22.51
CA ASP A 412 -5.18 -23.53 -21.77
C ASP A 412 -4.84 -22.13 -21.21
N LEU A 413 -5.04 -21.07 -22.00
CA LEU A 413 -4.84 -19.69 -21.54
C LEU A 413 -5.84 -19.31 -20.45
N LYS A 414 -7.13 -19.66 -20.61
CA LYS A 414 -8.16 -19.42 -19.61
C LYS A 414 -7.77 -20.08 -18.29
N GLU A 415 -7.49 -21.38 -18.30
CA GLU A 415 -7.13 -22.14 -17.11
C GLU A 415 -5.90 -21.54 -16.43
N LYS A 416 -4.89 -21.16 -17.21
CA LYS A 416 -3.67 -20.53 -16.68
C LYS A 416 -3.95 -19.17 -16.03
N ILE A 417 -4.81 -18.34 -16.60
CA ILE A 417 -5.14 -17.01 -16.05
C ILE A 417 -5.92 -17.17 -14.73
N VAL A 418 -6.94 -18.03 -14.71
CA VAL A 418 -7.74 -18.31 -13.51
C VAL A 418 -6.83 -18.85 -12.41
N LEU A 419 -5.99 -19.83 -12.71
CA LEU A 419 -5.02 -20.38 -11.76
C LEU A 419 -4.11 -19.32 -11.13
N ILE A 420 -3.65 -18.33 -11.90
CA ILE A 420 -2.81 -17.23 -11.39
C ILE A 420 -3.57 -16.34 -10.42
N LEU A 421 -4.82 -15.99 -10.74
CA LEU A 421 -5.66 -15.15 -9.90
C LEU A 421 -6.08 -15.88 -8.61
N ASP A 422 -6.42 -17.16 -8.71
CA ASP A 422 -6.76 -18.00 -7.55
C ASP A 422 -5.54 -18.20 -6.65
N LYS A 423 -4.35 -18.37 -7.23
CA LYS A 423 -3.10 -18.42 -6.47
C LYS A 423 -2.84 -17.12 -5.72
N MET A 424 -3.14 -15.97 -6.33
CA MET A 424 -3.02 -14.67 -5.67
C MET A 424 -3.95 -14.58 -4.45
N GLU A 425 -5.20 -14.99 -4.58
CA GLU A 425 -6.17 -14.98 -3.47
C GLU A 425 -5.79 -16.00 -2.39
N GLU A 426 -5.25 -17.17 -2.75
CA GLU A 426 -4.71 -18.16 -1.81
C GLU A 426 -3.56 -17.58 -0.96
N LYS A 427 -2.58 -16.91 -1.59
CA LYS A 427 -1.38 -16.43 -0.90
C LYS A 427 -1.57 -15.10 -0.20
N ILE A 428 -2.44 -14.25 -0.74
CA ILE A 428 -2.69 -12.90 -0.23
C ILE A 428 -4.21 -12.70 -0.18
N PRO A 429 -4.88 -13.31 0.81
CA PRO A 429 -6.33 -13.27 0.91
C PRO A 429 -6.86 -11.85 1.10
N THR A 430 -8.01 -11.56 0.51
CA THR A 430 -8.64 -10.24 0.53
C THR A 430 -9.27 -9.94 1.90
N ASN A 431 -9.68 -10.95 2.68
CA ASN A 431 -10.18 -10.80 4.06
C ASN A 431 -9.13 -10.22 5.03
N THR A 432 -7.88 -10.68 4.95
CA THR A 432 -6.77 -10.26 5.82
C THR A 432 -6.06 -9.03 5.29
N ILE A 433 -5.77 -9.02 3.99
CA ILE A 433 -5.08 -7.94 3.29
C ILE A 433 -6.04 -7.38 2.23
N PRO A 434 -6.91 -6.39 2.49
CA PRO A 434 -7.83 -5.91 1.46
C PRO A 434 -7.12 -5.32 0.22
N ILE A 435 -7.71 -5.48 -0.97
CA ILE A 435 -7.25 -4.80 -2.19
C ILE A 435 -7.57 -3.32 -2.10
N GLN A 436 -6.55 -2.47 -2.04
CA GLN A 436 -6.79 -1.04 -1.76
C GLN A 436 -7.30 -0.24 -2.94
N SER A 437 -6.95 -0.64 -4.17
CA SER A 437 -7.41 0.03 -5.39
C SER A 437 -8.73 -0.56 -5.86
N GLU A 438 -9.79 0.26 -5.89
CA GLU A 438 -11.09 -0.11 -6.47
C GLU A 438 -10.97 -0.47 -7.95
N ASP A 439 -10.23 0.34 -8.70
CA ASP A 439 -10.06 0.14 -10.15
C ASP A 439 -9.31 -1.17 -10.45
N LEU A 440 -8.31 -1.54 -9.64
CA LEU A 440 -7.62 -2.83 -9.76
C LEU A 440 -8.54 -4.01 -9.44
N HIS A 441 -9.31 -3.92 -8.35
CA HIS A 441 -10.21 -4.99 -7.93
C HIS A 441 -11.32 -5.23 -8.95
N HIS A 442 -11.88 -4.14 -9.50
CA HIS A 442 -12.85 -4.20 -10.59
C HIS A 442 -12.27 -4.82 -11.87
N GLN A 443 -11.02 -4.50 -12.22
CA GLN A 443 -10.35 -5.13 -13.36
C GLN A 443 -10.20 -6.64 -13.18
N VAL A 444 -9.86 -7.10 -11.97
CA VAL A 444 -9.80 -8.54 -11.66
C VAL A 444 -11.18 -9.19 -11.82
N ALA A 445 -12.24 -8.55 -11.30
CA ALA A 445 -13.62 -9.04 -11.47
C ALA A 445 -13.99 -9.23 -12.94
N ARG A 446 -13.68 -8.24 -13.78
CA ARG A 446 -13.96 -8.30 -15.22
C ARG A 446 -13.17 -9.41 -15.93
N ILE A 447 -11.92 -9.65 -15.54
CA ILE A 447 -11.14 -10.76 -16.10
C ILE A 447 -11.81 -12.10 -15.75
N TYR A 448 -12.26 -12.29 -14.51
CA TYR A 448 -13.02 -13.49 -14.14
C TYR A 448 -14.32 -13.62 -14.95
N GLY A 449 -15.09 -12.54 -15.08
CA GLY A 449 -16.33 -12.50 -15.88
C GLY A 449 -16.11 -12.86 -17.35
N ASP A 450 -15.13 -12.23 -18.00
CA ASP A 450 -14.79 -12.50 -19.41
C ASP A 450 -14.30 -13.93 -19.65
N LEU A 451 -13.76 -14.58 -18.61
CA LEU A 451 -13.36 -15.98 -18.63
C LEU A 451 -14.50 -16.92 -18.24
N GLY A 452 -15.66 -16.41 -17.79
CA GLY A 452 -16.83 -17.20 -17.40
C GLY A 452 -16.83 -17.68 -15.95
N GLU A 453 -15.96 -17.13 -15.10
CA GLU A 453 -15.92 -17.40 -13.65
C GLU A 453 -16.85 -16.41 -12.92
N THR A 454 -18.16 -16.59 -13.10
CA THR A 454 -19.19 -15.64 -12.65
C THR A 454 -19.30 -15.55 -11.12
N GLU A 455 -19.05 -16.64 -10.39
CA GLU A 455 -19.10 -16.64 -8.93
C GLU A 455 -17.98 -15.77 -8.33
N SER A 456 -16.73 -15.98 -8.76
CA SER A 456 -15.59 -15.17 -8.31
C SER A 456 -15.75 -13.70 -8.69
N MET A 457 -16.31 -13.43 -9.87
CA MET A 457 -16.69 -12.08 -10.26
C MET A 457 -17.73 -11.49 -9.30
N LYS A 458 -18.81 -12.22 -9.00
CA LYS A 458 -19.88 -11.77 -8.11
C LYS A 458 -19.37 -11.43 -6.72
N GLU A 459 -18.56 -12.29 -6.11
CA GLU A 459 -17.97 -12.07 -4.77
C GLU A 459 -17.14 -10.77 -4.70
N ILE A 460 -16.33 -10.52 -5.74
CA ILE A 460 -15.54 -9.28 -5.85
C ILE A 460 -16.46 -8.06 -5.99
N MET A 461 -17.48 -8.16 -6.84
CA MET A 461 -18.40 -7.07 -7.14
C MET A 461 -19.26 -6.69 -5.92
N GLU A 462 -19.71 -7.67 -5.13
CA GLU A 462 -20.39 -7.45 -3.85
C GLU A 462 -19.48 -6.71 -2.86
N THR A 463 -18.22 -7.12 -2.77
CA THR A 463 -17.20 -6.45 -1.95
C THR A 463 -16.97 -5.00 -2.39
N LEU A 464 -17.06 -4.71 -3.69
CA LEU A 464 -16.88 -3.36 -4.23
C LEU A 464 -18.07 -2.43 -3.92
N ILE A 465 -19.30 -2.94 -4.00
CA ILE A 465 -20.49 -2.16 -3.65
C ILE A 465 -20.53 -1.82 -2.16
N ALA A 466 -20.16 -2.78 -1.31
CA ALA A 466 -20.15 -2.64 0.15
C ALA A 466 -19.12 -1.62 0.67
N ARG A 467 -18.25 -1.05 -0.18
CA ARG A 467 -17.30 -0.01 0.23
C ARG A 467 -18.00 1.32 0.49
N ASP A 468 -17.75 1.87 1.68
CA ASP A 468 -18.27 3.18 2.10
C ASP A 468 -17.71 4.36 1.30
N ASN A 469 -16.45 4.27 0.85
CA ASN A 469 -15.68 5.41 0.29
C ASN A 469 -15.50 5.38 -1.24
N GLY A 470 -16.34 4.64 -1.96
CA GLY A 470 -16.24 4.49 -3.42
C GLY A 470 -16.61 5.75 -4.20
N LYS A 471 -16.07 5.87 -5.43
CA LYS A 471 -16.52 6.92 -6.36
C LYS A 471 -17.95 6.61 -6.82
N PRO A 472 -18.91 7.55 -6.76
CA PRO A 472 -20.28 7.30 -7.21
C PRO A 472 -20.35 6.76 -8.64
N LEU A 473 -19.55 7.33 -9.55
CA LEU A 473 -19.49 6.86 -10.94
C LEU A 473 -19.08 5.39 -11.07
N ASN A 474 -18.09 4.94 -10.27
CA ASN A 474 -17.68 3.54 -10.26
C ASN A 474 -18.82 2.64 -9.77
N LYS A 475 -19.63 3.07 -8.79
CA LYS A 475 -20.79 2.30 -8.32
C LYS A 475 -21.88 2.15 -9.37
N VAL A 476 -22.04 3.13 -10.27
CA VAL A 476 -22.93 3.00 -11.44
C VAL A 476 -22.42 1.91 -12.37
N ASP A 477 -21.12 1.91 -12.67
CA ASP A 477 -20.50 0.85 -13.49
C ASP A 477 -20.72 -0.52 -12.85
N TYR A 478 -20.57 -0.63 -11.52
CA TYR A 478 -20.80 -1.87 -10.80
C TYR A 478 -22.23 -2.37 -10.93
N ALA A 479 -23.22 -1.50 -10.74
CA ALA A 479 -24.63 -1.86 -10.93
C ALA A 479 -24.93 -2.33 -12.36
N ASN A 480 -24.35 -1.65 -13.35
CA ASN A 480 -24.47 -2.05 -14.76
C ASN A 480 -23.84 -3.42 -15.02
N THR A 481 -22.74 -3.74 -14.36
CA THR A 481 -22.12 -5.08 -14.42
C THR A 481 -23.03 -6.16 -13.81
N PHE A 482 -23.69 -5.90 -12.66
CA PHE A 482 -24.67 -6.84 -12.10
C PHE A 482 -25.81 -7.12 -13.06
N TYR A 483 -26.31 -6.10 -13.74
CA TYR A 483 -27.38 -6.25 -14.73
C TYR A 483 -26.91 -7.01 -15.98
N ARG A 484 -25.81 -6.59 -16.62
CA ARG A 484 -25.41 -7.09 -17.94
C ARG A 484 -24.65 -8.41 -17.92
N GLU A 485 -23.82 -8.63 -16.90
CA GLU A 485 -22.86 -9.74 -16.87
C GLU A 485 -23.27 -10.81 -15.84
N LEU A 486 -23.90 -10.41 -14.73
CA LEU A 486 -24.34 -11.34 -13.67
C LEU A 486 -25.85 -11.65 -13.70
N ASN A 487 -26.62 -11.01 -14.59
CA ASN A 487 -28.08 -11.15 -14.70
C ASN A 487 -28.85 -10.88 -13.38
N ASP A 488 -28.30 -10.07 -12.48
CA ASP A 488 -28.91 -9.71 -11.20
C ASP A 488 -29.58 -8.33 -11.29
N THR A 489 -30.72 -8.31 -11.99
CA THR A 489 -31.44 -7.07 -12.28
C THR A 489 -31.99 -6.40 -11.03
N GLU A 490 -32.49 -7.18 -10.07
CA GLU A 490 -33.08 -6.63 -8.84
C GLU A 490 -32.03 -5.90 -8.01
N LEU A 491 -30.85 -6.50 -7.84
CA LEU A 491 -29.75 -5.86 -7.13
C LEU A 491 -29.24 -4.62 -7.86
N ALA A 492 -29.08 -4.69 -9.20
CA ALA A 492 -28.67 -3.54 -10.00
C ALA A 492 -29.62 -2.33 -9.85
N ILE A 493 -30.93 -2.57 -9.93
CA ILE A 493 -31.96 -1.54 -9.69
C ILE A 493 -31.86 -1.01 -8.27
N SER A 494 -31.76 -1.90 -7.27
CA SER A 494 -31.68 -1.49 -5.87
C SER A 494 -30.49 -0.58 -5.58
N ILE A 495 -29.31 -0.87 -6.16
CA ILE A 495 -28.11 -0.05 -5.99
C ILE A 495 -28.33 1.33 -6.62
N LEU A 496 -28.83 1.38 -7.85
CA LEU A 496 -29.01 2.64 -8.56
C LEU A 496 -30.09 3.52 -7.91
N GLU A 497 -31.17 2.93 -7.40
CA GLU A 497 -32.19 3.64 -6.64
C GLU A 497 -31.67 4.18 -5.31
N ASP A 498 -30.89 3.40 -4.56
CA ASP A 498 -30.25 3.89 -3.32
C ASP A 498 -29.29 5.06 -3.60
N MET A 499 -28.52 4.96 -4.69
CA MET A 499 -27.66 6.05 -5.15
C MET A 499 -28.47 7.29 -5.57
N ARG A 500 -29.61 7.12 -6.26
CA ARG A 500 -30.52 8.21 -6.62
C ARG A 500 -31.06 8.90 -5.37
N LEU A 501 -31.53 8.14 -4.38
CA LEU A 501 -32.02 8.68 -3.10
C LEU A 501 -30.92 9.44 -2.35
N THR A 502 -29.71 8.88 -2.30
CA THR A 502 -28.54 9.54 -1.70
C THR A 502 -28.24 10.87 -2.37
N TYR A 503 -28.26 10.91 -3.72
CA TYR A 503 -28.08 12.16 -4.45
C TYR A 503 -29.13 13.22 -4.08
N LEU A 504 -30.41 12.85 -4.04
CA LEU A 504 -31.51 13.76 -3.69
C LEU A 504 -31.38 14.29 -2.25
N GLN A 505 -30.91 13.46 -1.31
CA GLN A 505 -30.63 13.88 0.06
C GLN A 505 -29.47 14.88 0.11
N LEU A 506 -28.36 14.61 -0.59
CA LEU A 506 -27.22 15.52 -0.69
C LEU A 506 -27.64 16.85 -1.34
N GLU A 507 -28.45 16.80 -2.38
CA GLU A 507 -28.98 18.00 -3.05
C GLU A 507 -29.80 18.85 -2.09
N SER A 508 -30.74 18.23 -1.37
CA SER A 508 -31.56 18.91 -0.36
C SER A 508 -30.70 19.56 0.72
N MET A 509 -29.63 18.89 1.16
CA MET A 509 -28.68 19.42 2.14
C MET A 509 -27.90 20.62 1.59
N VAL A 510 -27.41 20.55 0.35
CA VAL A 510 -26.71 21.67 -0.31
C VAL A 510 -27.65 22.86 -0.49
N ARG A 511 -28.90 22.64 -0.92
CA ARG A 511 -29.91 23.70 -1.10
C ARG A 511 -30.28 24.37 0.23
N SER A 512 -30.38 23.60 1.32
CA SER A 512 -30.83 24.13 2.62
C SER A 512 -29.72 24.72 3.48
N ARG A 513 -28.51 24.17 3.46
CA ARG A 513 -27.40 24.54 4.36
C ARG A 513 -26.14 25.04 3.66
N GLY A 514 -26.07 24.94 2.33
CA GLY A 514 -24.88 25.29 1.56
C GLY A 514 -23.70 24.33 1.76
N PHE A 515 -22.58 24.63 1.12
CA PHE A 515 -21.34 23.85 1.20
C PHE A 515 -20.55 24.18 2.47
N GLY A 516 -19.93 23.17 3.08
CA GLY A 516 -19.19 23.34 4.33
C GLY A 516 -18.44 22.10 4.78
N ASN A 517 -17.67 22.22 5.86
CA ASN A 517 -16.94 21.08 6.44
C ASN A 517 -17.84 20.12 7.21
N ASN A 518 -18.96 20.62 7.73
CA ASN A 518 -20.00 19.87 8.45
C ASN A 518 -21.23 19.58 7.57
N THR A 519 -21.15 19.88 6.26
CA THR A 519 -22.15 19.59 5.23
C THR A 519 -21.43 19.01 4.01
N VAL A 520 -22.09 18.94 2.85
CA VAL A 520 -21.48 18.39 1.62
C VAL A 520 -20.33 19.29 1.14
N ARG A 521 -19.18 18.69 0.83
CA ARG A 521 -18.04 19.42 0.26
C ARG A 521 -18.23 19.65 -1.24
N LYS A 522 -17.75 20.78 -1.77
CA LYS A 522 -17.86 21.08 -3.23
C LYS A 522 -17.34 19.96 -4.14
N GLY A 523 -16.18 19.39 -3.82
CA GLY A 523 -15.60 18.28 -4.60
C GLY A 523 -16.33 16.94 -4.44
N GLU A 524 -17.10 16.77 -3.37
CA GLU A 524 -17.99 15.62 -3.21
C GLU A 524 -19.26 15.81 -4.03
N TRP A 525 -19.86 16.99 -3.94
CA TRP A 525 -21.02 17.39 -4.76
C TRP A 525 -20.74 17.22 -6.25
N ALA A 526 -19.62 17.74 -6.76
CA ALA A 526 -19.26 17.63 -8.17
C ALA A 526 -19.11 16.18 -8.66
N ARG A 527 -18.70 15.24 -7.77
CA ARG A 527 -18.61 13.81 -8.11
C ARG A 527 -19.99 13.18 -8.23
N TRP A 528 -20.90 13.54 -7.33
CA TRP A 528 -22.28 13.07 -7.32
C TRP A 528 -23.10 13.66 -8.46
N GLU A 529 -22.96 14.95 -8.75
CA GLU A 529 -23.58 15.63 -9.89
C GLU A 529 -23.19 14.96 -11.21
N LYS A 530 -21.90 14.62 -11.38
CA LYS A 530 -21.45 13.89 -12.57
C LYS A 530 -22.04 12.47 -12.65
N ALA A 531 -22.21 11.79 -11.53
CA ALA A 531 -22.76 10.43 -11.51
C ALA A 531 -24.28 10.39 -11.70
N TYR A 532 -25.00 11.45 -11.33
CA TYR A 532 -26.46 11.48 -11.37
C TYR A 532 -27.04 11.21 -12.76
N SER A 533 -26.46 11.80 -13.82
CA SER A 533 -26.89 11.52 -15.20
C SER A 533 -26.75 10.04 -15.57
N GLU A 534 -25.65 9.41 -15.15
CA GLU A 534 -25.37 8.01 -15.43
C GLU A 534 -26.28 7.08 -14.62
N ILE A 535 -26.60 7.44 -13.38
CA ILE A 535 -27.58 6.71 -12.55
C ILE A 535 -28.94 6.67 -13.25
N ILE A 536 -29.43 7.85 -13.66
CA ILE A 536 -30.74 7.99 -14.30
C ILE A 536 -30.77 7.26 -15.64
N SER A 537 -29.74 7.45 -16.48
CA SER A 537 -29.63 6.74 -17.76
C SER A 537 -29.63 5.21 -17.58
N SER A 538 -28.89 4.71 -16.60
CA SER A 538 -28.81 3.26 -16.31
C SER A 538 -30.15 2.72 -15.80
N LEU A 539 -30.83 3.42 -14.88
CA LEU A 539 -32.17 3.04 -14.40
C LEU A 539 -33.19 2.99 -15.52
N ILE A 540 -33.26 4.03 -16.35
CA ILE A 540 -34.19 4.09 -17.49
C ILE A 540 -33.93 2.93 -18.45
N PHE A 541 -32.66 2.66 -18.76
CA PHE A 541 -32.29 1.54 -19.61
C PHE A 541 -32.78 0.21 -19.03
N ILE A 542 -32.46 -0.07 -17.77
CA ILE A 542 -32.83 -1.32 -17.10
C ILE A 542 -34.36 -1.47 -16.98
N TYR A 543 -35.08 -0.40 -16.62
CA TYR A 543 -36.53 -0.42 -16.52
C TYR A 543 -37.21 -0.71 -17.85
N ARG A 544 -36.71 -0.13 -18.95
CA ARG A 544 -37.24 -0.40 -20.29
C ARG A 544 -37.00 -1.85 -20.72
N GLU A 545 -35.79 -2.36 -20.53
CA GLU A 545 -35.45 -3.75 -20.89
C GLU A 545 -36.16 -4.78 -20.01
N THR A 546 -36.61 -4.39 -18.81
CA THR A 546 -37.37 -5.26 -17.89
C THR A 546 -38.88 -5.01 -17.89
N ASN A 547 -39.40 -4.25 -18.87
CA ASN A 547 -40.82 -3.95 -19.03
C ASN A 547 -41.48 -3.21 -17.83
N LYS A 548 -40.68 -2.44 -17.08
CA LYS A 548 -41.10 -1.53 -15.99
C LYS A 548 -41.31 -0.12 -16.53
N LEU A 549 -42.24 0.01 -17.48
CA LEU A 549 -42.43 1.24 -18.26
C LEU A 549 -42.99 2.40 -17.43
N GLU A 550 -43.82 2.12 -16.43
CA GLU A 550 -44.37 3.14 -15.52
C GLU A 550 -43.24 3.82 -14.71
N GLU A 551 -42.33 3.01 -14.15
CA GLU A 551 -41.18 3.51 -13.39
C GLU A 551 -40.21 4.30 -14.29
N ALA A 552 -40.00 3.83 -15.52
CA ALA A 552 -39.21 4.55 -16.52
C ALA A 552 -39.86 5.90 -16.89
N GLU A 553 -41.18 5.96 -17.06
CA GLU A 553 -41.91 7.18 -17.39
C GLU A 553 -41.82 8.21 -16.26
N ILE A 554 -42.04 7.77 -15.01
CA ILE A 554 -41.94 8.64 -13.82
C ILE A 554 -40.54 9.25 -13.74
N LEU A 555 -39.51 8.43 -13.91
CA LEU A 555 -38.12 8.86 -13.78
C LEU A 555 -37.71 9.83 -14.92
N LEU A 556 -38.09 9.52 -16.15
CA LEU A 556 -37.85 10.40 -17.31
C LEU A 556 -38.62 11.72 -17.19
N SER A 557 -39.85 11.69 -16.69
CA SER A 557 -40.63 12.91 -16.48
C SER A 557 -39.94 13.84 -15.49
N ASP A 558 -39.43 13.33 -14.36
CA ASP A 558 -38.64 14.12 -13.40
C ASP A 558 -37.34 14.66 -14.02
N TRP A 559 -36.65 13.84 -14.83
CA TRP A 559 -35.43 14.26 -15.52
C TRP A 559 -35.68 15.41 -16.50
N VAL A 560 -36.71 15.31 -17.36
CA VAL A 560 -37.05 16.33 -18.35
C VAL A 560 -37.48 17.64 -17.69
N ILE A 561 -38.22 17.56 -16.56
CA ILE A 561 -38.58 18.75 -15.77
C ILE A 561 -37.31 19.45 -15.25
N ARG A 562 -36.32 18.67 -14.79
CA ARG A 562 -35.07 19.18 -14.23
C ARG A 562 -34.10 19.69 -15.30
N TYR A 563 -34.05 19.06 -16.46
CA TYR A 563 -33.14 19.34 -17.57
C TYR A 563 -33.92 19.52 -18.89
N PRO A 564 -34.70 20.60 -19.05
CA PRO A 564 -35.58 20.81 -20.20
C PRO A 564 -34.86 20.98 -21.54
N GLN A 565 -33.52 21.05 -21.55
CA GLN A 565 -32.69 21.16 -22.75
C GLN A 565 -32.26 19.79 -23.31
N ASP A 566 -32.51 18.70 -22.58
CA ASP A 566 -32.19 17.34 -23.00
C ASP A 566 -33.29 16.79 -23.93
N ASN A 567 -33.23 17.21 -25.20
CA ASN A 567 -34.22 16.83 -26.22
C ASN A 567 -34.30 15.30 -26.42
N ASN A 568 -33.19 14.59 -26.24
CA ASN A 568 -33.16 13.13 -26.38
C ASN A 568 -33.97 12.44 -25.28
N ALA A 569 -33.86 12.91 -24.03
CA ALA A 569 -34.69 12.38 -22.94
C ALA A 569 -36.20 12.66 -23.16
N ALA A 570 -36.53 13.82 -23.72
CA ALA A 570 -37.92 14.17 -24.07
C ALA A 570 -38.49 13.25 -25.17
N GLU A 571 -37.71 12.96 -26.22
CA GLU A 571 -38.10 12.01 -27.28
C GLU A 571 -38.31 10.58 -26.72
N ILE A 572 -37.43 10.12 -25.82
CA ILE A 572 -37.57 8.81 -25.18
C ILE A 572 -38.85 8.76 -24.32
N LEU A 573 -39.17 9.83 -23.60
CA LEU A 573 -40.38 9.92 -22.78
C LEU A 573 -41.66 9.85 -23.64
N GLU A 574 -41.70 10.58 -24.76
CA GLU A 574 -42.83 10.51 -25.70
C GLU A 574 -43.01 9.10 -26.27
N LYS A 575 -41.90 8.42 -26.59
CA LYS A 575 -41.93 7.04 -27.07
C LYS A 575 -42.52 6.08 -26.04
N ILE A 576 -42.08 6.15 -24.79
CA ILE A 576 -42.61 5.29 -23.71
C ILE A 576 -44.12 5.52 -23.52
N ARG A 577 -44.57 6.78 -23.52
CA ARG A 577 -46.00 7.14 -23.42
C ARG A 577 -46.85 6.67 -24.60
N SER A 578 -46.23 6.38 -25.73
CA SER A 578 -46.91 5.84 -26.92
C SER A 578 -46.91 4.31 -26.97
N GLU A 579 -46.03 3.66 -26.20
CA GLU A 579 -45.85 2.20 -26.16
C GLU A 579 -46.56 1.53 -24.97
N GLY A 580 -46.86 2.28 -23.89
CA GLY A 580 -47.73 1.87 -22.79
C GLY A 580 -49.18 2.30 -23.00
#